data_AF-A0AAE3R8J1-F1
#
_entry.id   AF-A0AAE3R8J1-F1
#
_cell.length_a   1.000
_cell.length_b   1.000
_cell.length_c   1.000
_cell.angle_alpha   90.00
_cell.angle_beta   90.00
_cell.angle_gamma   90.00
#
_symmetry.space_group_name_H-M   'P 1'
#
loop_
_entity.id
_entity.type
_entity.pdbx_description
1 polymer ?
#
loop_
_entity_poly.entity_id
_entity_poly.type
_entity_poly.pdbx_seq_one_letter_code
_entity_poly.pdbx_strand_id
1 'polypeptide(L)'
;MLERLCQVLKVSRSGFYRYLKGETYSVSEQKQELNQQIEALFWEHKRRYGTRRLQAELVAQGRIIGRHQIRKILKEKELQAIQPKSFVPKTTQSKHGKRNSPNLLLEQARAEKLNQINDYRMGWYQTSHTCL
;
A
#
# COMPACT_ATOMS: atom_id res chain seq x y z
N MET A 1 46.46 -21.10 15.34
CA MET A 1 45.30 -21.31 16.26
C MET A 1 44.09 -20.46 15.87
N LEU A 2 44.27 -19.16 15.59
CA LEU A 2 43.17 -18.21 15.32
C LEU A 2 42.44 -18.43 13.97
N GLU A 3 43.13 -18.94 12.95
CA GLU A 3 42.54 -19.26 11.64
C GLU A 3 41.50 -20.38 11.72
N ARG A 4 41.77 -21.43 12.52
CA ARG A 4 40.82 -22.53 12.73
C ARG A 4 39.56 -22.07 13.46
N LEU A 5 39.69 -21.19 14.45
CA LEU A 5 38.55 -20.60 15.15
C LEU A 5 37.69 -19.75 14.20
N CYS A 6 38.31 -18.92 13.35
CA CYS A 6 37.59 -18.12 12.36
C CYS A 6 36.85 -18.98 11.32
N GLN A 7 37.44 -20.10 10.88
CA GLN A 7 36.80 -21.06 9.97
C GLN A 7 35.60 -21.75 10.62
N VAL A 8 35.73 -22.22 11.86
CA VAL A 8 34.65 -22.87 12.61
C VAL A 8 33.48 -21.90 12.84
N LEU A 9 33.78 -20.64 13.19
CA LEU A 9 32.78 -19.60 13.44
C LEU A 9 32.27 -18.92 12.16
N LYS A 10 32.80 -19.28 10.98
CA LYS A 10 32.50 -18.66 9.67
C LYS A 10 32.64 -17.14 9.66
N VAL A 11 33.64 -16.61 10.37
CA VAL A 11 33.94 -15.16 10.41
C VAL A 11 35.23 -14.89 9.63
N SER A 12 35.28 -13.77 8.92
CA SER A 12 36.52 -13.35 8.27
C SER A 12 37.58 -12.93 9.30
N ARG A 13 38.85 -13.24 9.01
CA ARG A 13 39.97 -12.87 9.88
C ARG A 13 40.07 -11.36 10.10
N SER A 14 39.84 -10.58 9.04
CA SER A 14 39.80 -9.11 9.12
C SER A 14 38.64 -8.60 9.98
N GLY A 15 37.46 -9.23 9.89
CA GLY A 15 36.32 -8.93 10.77
C GLY A 15 36.61 -9.20 12.24
N PHE A 16 37.30 -10.30 12.55
CA PHE A 16 37.70 -10.64 13.92
C PHE A 16 38.70 -9.62 14.51
N TYR A 17 39.71 -9.20 13.73
CA TYR A 17 40.64 -8.17 14.21
C TYR A 17 39.99 -6.79 14.35
N ARG A 18 39.04 -6.42 13.47
CA ARG A 18 38.25 -5.19 13.62
C ARG A 18 37.41 -5.22 14.90
N TYR A 19 36.79 -6.35 15.20
CA TYR A 19 36.07 -6.57 16.45
C TYR A 19 37.00 -6.41 17.68
N LEU A 20 38.18 -7.06 17.67
CA LEU A 20 39.18 -6.91 18.73
C LEU A 20 39.68 -5.47 18.91
N LYS A 21 39.81 -4.71 17.82
CA LYS A 21 40.19 -3.29 17.84
C LYS A 21 39.10 -2.37 18.40
N GLY A 22 37.92 -2.89 18.73
CA GLY A 22 36.79 -2.07 19.14
C GLY A 22 36.17 -1.27 17.99
N GLU A 23 36.53 -1.56 16.73
CA GLU A 23 35.86 -1.06 15.54
C GLU A 23 34.57 -1.86 15.31
N THR A 24 33.74 -1.95 16.35
CA THR A 24 32.38 -2.45 16.19
C THR A 24 31.62 -1.43 15.34
N TYR A 25 30.73 -1.93 14.48
CA TYR A 25 29.86 -1.06 13.69
C TYR A 25 28.91 -0.33 14.64
N SER A 26 29.34 0.82 15.16
CA SER A 26 28.46 1.76 15.83
C SER A 26 27.67 2.47 14.75
N VAL A 27 26.35 2.43 14.88
CA VAL A 27 25.49 3.29 14.07
C VAL A 27 25.90 4.72 14.41
N SER A 28 26.36 5.50 13.43
CA SER A 28 26.75 6.89 13.67
C SER A 28 25.61 7.65 14.35
N GLU A 29 25.92 8.55 15.27
CA GLU A 29 24.92 9.37 15.98
C GLU A 29 23.98 10.05 14.97
N GLN A 30 24.54 10.58 13.88
CA GLN A 30 23.78 11.16 12.76
C GLN A 30 22.74 10.21 12.16
N LYS A 31 23.05 8.91 12.06
CA LYS A 31 22.12 7.91 11.53
C LYS A 31 21.05 7.54 12.56
N GLN A 32 21.36 7.57 13.85
CA GLN A 32 20.37 7.39 14.92
C GLN A 32 19.40 8.57 14.97
N GLU A 33 19.91 9.81 14.94
CA GLU A 33 19.08 11.02 14.87
C GLU A 33 18.14 11.00 13.67
N LEU A 34 18.66 10.63 12.51
CA LEU A 34 17.88 10.56 11.28
C LEU A 34 16.78 9.50 11.36
N ASN A 35 17.06 8.35 11.96
CA ASN A 35 16.06 7.32 12.21
C ASN A 35 14.95 7.84 13.15
N GLN A 36 15.30 8.55 14.21
CA GLN A 36 14.35 9.13 15.15
C GLN A 36 13.49 10.22 14.49
N GLN A 37 14.07 11.08 13.65
CA GLN A 37 13.34 12.10 12.91
C GLN A 37 12.32 11.49 11.95
N ILE A 38 12.71 10.46 11.20
CA ILE A 38 11.78 9.74 10.30
C ILE A 38 10.64 9.11 11.09
N GLU A 39 10.95 8.49 12.22
CA GLU A 39 9.96 7.86 13.09
C GLU A 39 8.97 8.89 13.67
N ALA A 40 9.47 10.02 14.16
CA ALA A 40 8.65 11.13 14.65
C ALA A 40 7.70 11.67 13.58
N LEU A 41 8.21 11.99 12.38
CA LEU A 41 7.39 12.46 11.25
C LEU A 41 6.33 11.43 10.83
N PHE A 42 6.69 10.15 10.83
CA PHE A 42 5.76 9.10 10.46
C PHE A 42 4.56 9.02 11.42
N TRP A 43 4.81 9.15 12.72
CA TRP A 43 3.79 9.16 13.76
C TRP A 43 2.98 10.46 13.80
N GLU A 44 3.63 11.61 13.60
CA GLU A 44 2.98 12.91 13.48
C GLU A 44 1.90 12.91 12.39
N HIS A 45 2.23 12.35 11.22
CA HIS A 45 1.27 12.22 10.12
C HIS A 45 0.33 11.03 10.25
N LYS A 46 0.28 10.37 11.42
CA LYS A 46 -0.60 9.23 11.72
C LYS A 46 -0.48 8.12 10.69
N ARG A 47 0.75 7.78 10.29
CA ARG A 47 1.07 6.73 9.32
C ARG A 47 0.54 6.98 7.90
N ARG A 48 0.01 8.16 7.58
CA ARG A 48 -0.52 8.49 6.24
C ARG A 48 0.59 8.75 5.22
N TYR A 49 1.79 9.07 5.70
CA TYR A 49 2.91 9.46 4.85
C TYR A 49 3.80 8.25 4.59
N GLY A 50 3.96 7.93 3.30
CA GLY A 50 4.94 6.95 2.85
C GLY A 50 6.25 7.61 2.42
N THR A 51 7.14 6.81 1.84
CA THR A 51 8.50 7.23 1.43
C THR A 51 8.57 8.52 0.60
N ARG A 52 7.60 8.78 -0.29
CA ARG A 52 7.58 10.00 -1.11
C ARG A 52 7.31 11.26 -0.29
N ARG A 53 6.28 11.23 0.56
CA ARG A 53 5.86 12.39 1.37
C ARG A 53 6.85 12.66 2.49
N LEU A 54 7.36 11.61 3.13
CA LEU A 54 8.43 11.75 4.12
C LEU A 54 9.70 12.37 3.53
N GLN A 55 10.05 12.02 2.28
CA GLN A 55 11.19 12.64 1.61
C GLN A 55 10.97 14.14 1.40
N ALA A 56 9.79 14.53 0.91
CA ALA A 56 9.47 15.94 0.67
C ALA A 56 9.61 16.76 1.96
N GLU A 57 9.13 16.21 3.08
CA GLU A 57 9.16 16.91 4.37
C GLU A 57 10.58 16.99 4.94
N LEU A 58 11.36 15.92 4.82
CA LEU A 58 12.77 15.95 5.21
C LEU A 58 13.57 16.95 4.37
N VAL A 59 13.29 17.05 3.07
CA VAL A 59 13.93 18.03 2.19
C VAL A 59 13.50 19.44 2.56
N ALA A 60 12.22 19.66 2.89
CA ALA A 60 11.73 20.95 3.40
C ALA A 60 12.38 21.35 4.73
N GLN A 61 12.75 20.37 5.56
CA GLN A 61 13.54 20.56 6.79
C GLN A 61 15.06 20.67 6.54
N GLY A 62 15.51 20.75 5.28
CA GLY A 62 16.92 20.92 4.91
C GLY A 62 17.76 19.63 4.92
N ARG A 63 17.12 18.45 5.06
CA ARG A 63 17.82 17.15 5.03
C ARG A 63 17.74 16.53 3.64
N ILE A 64 18.90 16.34 3.01
CA ILE A 64 19.00 15.66 1.72
C ILE A 64 19.05 14.15 1.95
N ILE A 65 17.95 13.45 1.64
CA ILE A 65 17.90 12.00 1.75
C ILE A 65 17.22 11.35 0.54
N GLY A 66 17.73 10.17 0.17
CA GLY A 66 17.18 9.36 -0.90
C GLY A 66 16.00 8.49 -0.44
N ARG A 67 15.02 8.29 -1.34
CA ARG A 67 13.82 7.44 -1.08
C ARG A 67 14.16 6.01 -0.67
N HIS A 68 15.27 5.46 -1.19
CA HIS A 68 15.71 4.10 -0.87
C HIS A 68 16.17 3.97 0.58
N GLN A 69 16.84 5.00 1.13
CA GLN A 69 17.28 5.01 2.52
C GLN A 69 16.06 5.07 3.45
N ILE A 70 15.10 5.96 3.19
CA ILE A 70 13.84 6.03 3.95
C ILE A 70 13.12 4.68 3.91
N ARG A 71 13.02 4.05 2.73
CA ARG A 71 12.40 2.72 2.61
C ARG A 71 13.10 1.67 3.47
N LYS A 72 14.44 1.67 3.48
CA LYS A 72 15.23 0.73 4.29
C LYS A 72 14.96 0.94 5.77
N ILE A 73 14.98 2.19 6.23
CA ILE A 73 14.71 2.55 7.63
C ILE A 73 13.29 2.14 8.05
N LEU A 74 12.28 2.46 7.23
CA LEU A 74 10.90 2.04 7.50
C LEU A 74 10.76 0.51 7.56
N LYS A 75 11.49 -0.23 6.71
CA LYS A 75 11.48 -1.69 6.72
C LYS A 75 12.18 -2.27 7.95
N GLU A 76 13.34 -1.74 8.32
CA GLU A 76 14.10 -2.12 9.52
C GLU A 76 13.31 -1.87 10.81
N LYS A 77 12.44 -0.86 10.80
CA LYS A 77 11.56 -0.47 11.91
C LYS A 77 10.14 -1.04 11.83
N GLU A 78 9.85 -1.85 10.80
CA GLU A 78 8.52 -2.43 10.55
C GLU A 78 7.38 -1.39 10.42
N LEU A 79 7.70 -0.16 10.02
CA LEU A 79 6.75 0.94 9.87
C LEU A 79 6.10 0.91 8.48
N GLN A 80 4.79 0.68 8.44
CA GLN A 80 4.01 0.65 7.20
C GLN A 80 2.95 1.75 7.15
N ALA A 81 3.01 2.55 6.08
CA ALA A 81 2.06 3.61 5.80
C ALA A 81 0.68 3.05 5.42
N ILE A 82 -0.37 3.72 5.88
CA ILE A 82 -1.76 3.36 5.60
C ILE A 82 -2.09 3.69 4.15
N GLN A 83 -2.63 2.72 3.41
CA GLN A 83 -3.29 2.96 2.14
C GLN A 83 -4.80 3.12 2.38
N PRO A 84 -5.38 4.32 2.16
CA PRO A 84 -6.83 4.47 2.22
C PRO A 84 -7.48 3.61 1.14
N LYS A 85 -8.60 2.95 1.48
CA LYS A 85 -9.41 2.25 0.47
C LYS A 85 -9.95 3.27 -0.53
N SER A 86 -10.01 2.88 -1.80
CA SER A 86 -10.68 3.68 -2.82
C SER A 86 -12.11 3.97 -2.39
N PHE A 87 -12.53 5.22 -2.51
CA PHE A 87 -13.91 5.60 -2.24
C PHE A 87 -14.83 4.93 -3.28
N VAL A 88 -15.80 4.16 -2.81
CA VAL A 88 -16.83 3.55 -3.65
C VAL A 88 -18.16 4.22 -3.31
N PRO A 89 -18.71 5.07 -4.20
CA PRO A 89 -20.00 5.71 -3.95
C PRO A 89 -21.10 4.63 -3.92
N LYS A 90 -21.84 4.55 -2.82
CA LYS A 90 -23.06 3.74 -2.74
C LYS A 90 -24.22 4.56 -3.27
N THR A 91 -24.40 4.57 -4.58
CA THR A 91 -25.47 5.33 -5.26
C THR A 91 -26.86 4.73 -5.06
N THR A 92 -26.95 3.44 -4.72
CA THR A 92 -28.22 2.71 -4.62
C THR A 92 -28.37 2.12 -3.21
N GLN A 93 -29.38 2.58 -2.47
CA GLN A 93 -29.85 1.86 -1.28
C GLN A 93 -30.64 0.62 -1.73
N SER A 94 -29.94 -0.45 -2.11
CA SER A 94 -30.57 -1.69 -2.59
C SER A 94 -31.38 -2.41 -1.51
N LYS A 95 -31.15 -2.13 -0.22
CA LYS A 95 -31.90 -2.64 0.93
C LYS A 95 -33.03 -1.70 1.38
N HIS A 96 -33.72 -1.08 0.43
CA HIS A 96 -35.02 -0.49 0.75
C HIS A 96 -35.99 -1.68 0.76
N GLY A 97 -36.73 -1.91 1.86
CA GLY A 97 -37.65 -3.05 2.00
C GLY A 97 -38.84 -3.06 1.03
N LYS A 98 -38.76 -2.31 -0.07
CA LYS A 98 -39.75 -2.32 -1.14
C LYS A 98 -39.48 -3.54 -2.02
N ARG A 99 -40.56 -4.20 -2.39
CA ARG A 99 -40.52 -5.29 -3.36
C ARG A 99 -40.08 -4.71 -4.71
N ASN A 100 -39.14 -5.39 -5.38
CA ASN A 100 -38.79 -5.06 -6.76
C ASN A 100 -40.07 -5.06 -7.60
N SER A 101 -40.17 -4.14 -8.57
CA SER A 101 -41.30 -4.13 -9.49
C SER A 101 -41.43 -5.50 -10.16
N PRO A 102 -42.66 -6.02 -10.32
CA PRO A 102 -42.87 -7.30 -10.98
C PRO A 102 -42.30 -7.26 -12.40
N ASN A 103 -41.63 -8.34 -12.82
CA ASN A 103 -41.09 -8.45 -14.17
C ASN A 103 -42.24 -8.74 -15.15
N LEU A 104 -42.76 -7.69 -15.78
CA LEU A 104 -43.88 -7.77 -16.72
C LEU A 104 -43.50 -8.44 -18.05
N LEU A 105 -42.21 -8.66 -18.30
CA LEU A 105 -41.71 -9.34 -19.51
C LEU A 105 -41.85 -10.86 -19.43
N LEU A 106 -42.08 -11.42 -18.23
CA LEU A 106 -42.27 -12.87 -18.06
C LEU A 106 -43.57 -13.39 -18.70
N GLU A 107 -44.57 -12.52 -18.83
CA GLU A 107 -45.89 -12.85 -19.39
C GLU A 107 -46.00 -12.51 -20.89
N GLN A 108 -44.97 -11.88 -21.48
CA GLN A 108 -44.98 -11.46 -22.88
C GLN A 108 -44.36 -12.52 -23.80
N ALA A 109 -44.86 -12.59 -25.03
CA ALA A 109 -44.26 -13.40 -26.08
C ALA A 109 -42.81 -12.94 -26.35
N ARG A 110 -41.93 -13.89 -26.68
CA ARG A 110 -40.53 -13.61 -26.99
C ARG A 110 -40.44 -12.62 -28.17
N ALA A 111 -39.70 -11.53 -28.00
CA ALA A 111 -39.48 -10.57 -29.07
C ALA A 111 -38.71 -11.21 -30.24
N GLU A 112 -39.19 -10.98 -31.46
CA GLU A 112 -38.61 -11.48 -32.70
C GLU A 112 -37.72 -10.42 -33.38
N LYS A 113 -37.90 -9.13 -33.04
CA LYS A 113 -37.13 -8.01 -33.57
C LYS A 113 -36.66 -7.07 -32.47
N LEU A 114 -35.55 -6.37 -32.72
CA LEU A 114 -35.06 -5.31 -31.83
C LEU A 114 -36.15 -4.22 -31.65
N ASN A 115 -36.26 -3.68 -30.43
CA ASN A 115 -37.20 -2.60 -30.05
C ASN A 115 -38.70 -2.94 -30.22
N GLN A 116 -39.05 -4.22 -30.21
CA GLN A 116 -40.46 -4.64 -30.32
C GLN A 116 -41.25 -4.46 -29.01
N ILE A 117 -40.56 -4.46 -27.87
CA ILE A 117 -41.16 -4.26 -26.55
C ILE A 117 -40.69 -2.91 -25.99
N ASN A 118 -41.63 -1.98 -25.84
CA ASN A 118 -41.38 -0.69 -25.18
C ASN A 118 -41.94 -0.73 -23.75
N ASP A 119 -41.06 -0.82 -22.77
CA ASP A 119 -41.43 -0.64 -21.36
C ASP A 119 -41.11 0.79 -20.92
N TYR A 120 -42.12 1.66 -20.92
CA TYR A 120 -41.98 3.07 -20.55
C TYR A 120 -41.73 3.32 -19.06
N ARG A 121 -41.64 2.28 -18.22
CA ARG A 121 -41.37 2.38 -16.77
C ARG A 121 -39.95 1.99 -16.37
N MET A 122 -39.16 1.41 -17.26
CA MET A 122 -37.85 0.84 -16.92
C MET A 122 -36.72 1.76 -17.37
N GLY A 123 -36.02 2.36 -16.39
CA GLY A 123 -34.77 3.06 -16.65
C GLY A 123 -33.72 2.14 -17.26
N TRP A 124 -32.87 2.72 -18.13
CA TRP A 124 -31.82 2.11 -18.95
C TRP A 124 -31.36 0.69 -18.53
N TYR A 125 -31.72 -0.30 -19.35
CA TYR A 125 -31.02 -1.58 -19.40
C TYR A 125 -30.20 -1.67 -20.69
N GLN A 126 -28.88 -1.78 -20.56
CA GLN A 126 -28.02 -2.22 -21.66
C GLN A 126 -28.28 -3.71 -21.90
N THR A 127 -29.00 -4.05 -22.97
CA THR A 127 -29.03 -5.42 -23.48
C THR A 127 -27.72 -5.68 -24.22
N SER A 128 -26.74 -6.23 -23.49
CA SER A 128 -25.52 -6.78 -24.09
C SER A 128 -25.91 -7.89 -25.06
N HIS A 129 -25.58 -7.70 -26.34
CA HIS A 129 -25.59 -8.75 -27.36
C HIS A 129 -24.64 -9.88 -26.91
N THR A 130 -25.19 -11.03 -26.55
CA THR A 130 -24.46 -12.31 -26.71
C THR A 130 -24.82 -12.83 -28.09
N CYS A 131 -23.87 -12.72 -29.02
CA CYS A 131 -23.94 -13.35 -30.33
C CYS A 131 -23.37 -14.76 -30.19
N LEU A 132 -24.22 -15.75 -30.50
CA LEU A 132 -23.98 -17.18 -30.78
C LEU A 132 -23.26 -18.03 -29.73
#